data_AF-A0AAW5IG98-F1
#
_entry.id   AF-A0AAW5IG98-F1
#
_cell.length_a   1.000
_cell.length_b   1.000
_cell.length_c   1.000
_cell.angle_alpha   90.00
_cell.angle_beta   90.00
_cell.angle_gamma   90.00
#
_symmetry.space_group_name_H-M   'P 1'
#
loop_
_entity.id
_entity.type
_entity.pdbx_description
1 polymer ?
#
loop_
_entity_poly.entity_id
_entity_poly.type
_entity_poly.pdbx_seq_one_letter_code
_entity_poly.pdbx_strand_id
1 'polypeptide(L)'
;MYNEKLEALITAALADGVLTDKEKNLLFKKAEAMGIDRDEFELVLEGRLAKRKKEMEAQAPQAAKPAKKEGAIPQELDDLIKEYLTDGIISAKERQVLLNKAQALGLNVDEVDLYIDAQQQKADQAVAAAVNKRRGKTCPYCGSSIPDLTDKCPNCGGNITPEASKELEEIFEHLETALVNFKAGEDVEKNKAEVERYARKARMYYGNNPKIQRLLDEVETEAEAAEADARKNYWIKILIKYKFIIIGIIIAIIIAAFFTIRANKAEFDAGKTTELVNEAIQQGDLGKAEALISAYTSHKKQYEGDLGNVRESLNNAYLEAGDFDKVYNTLDIDYIRMCIGDEAQKYYDLTCKCIDILKKKGKSNSEIRSFIDRKCEAYEENAYEKQWNKDRVIKRLYKYAGV
;
A
#
# COMPACT_ATOMS: atom_id res chain seq x y z
N MET A 1 31.28 15.75 -22.61
CA MET A 1 30.14 15.37 -23.49
C MET A 1 29.45 14.20 -22.83
N TYR A 2 28.14 14.28 -22.64
CA TYR A 2 27.40 13.18 -22.01
C TYR A 2 27.31 11.99 -22.97
N ASN A 3 26.89 10.84 -22.46
CA ASN A 3 26.60 9.67 -23.29
C ASN A 3 25.61 10.05 -24.40
N GLU A 4 25.79 9.51 -25.61
CA GLU A 4 24.97 9.78 -26.79
C GLU A 4 23.45 9.64 -26.52
N LYS A 5 23.06 8.68 -25.67
CA LYS A 5 21.66 8.49 -25.29
C LYS A 5 21.12 9.64 -24.45
N LEU A 6 21.92 10.19 -23.54
CA LEU A 6 21.52 11.33 -22.71
C LEU A 6 21.55 12.64 -23.53
N GLU A 7 22.51 12.80 -24.42
CA GLU A 7 22.58 13.93 -25.35
C GLU A 7 21.38 13.98 -26.32
N ALA A 8 20.94 12.82 -26.82
CA ALA A 8 19.73 12.71 -27.65
C ALA A 8 18.46 13.10 -26.87
N LEU A 9 18.35 12.66 -25.61
CA LEU A 9 17.23 13.01 -24.73
C LEU A 9 17.20 14.50 -24.40
N ILE A 10 18.36 15.11 -24.08
CA ILE A 10 18.48 16.55 -23.85
C ILE A 10 18.08 17.31 -25.12
N THR A 11 18.50 16.86 -26.30
CA THR A 11 18.18 17.52 -27.57
C THR A 11 16.68 17.45 -27.88
N ALA A 12 16.04 16.31 -27.60
CA ALA A 12 14.60 16.15 -27.77
C ALA A 12 13.79 17.00 -26.79
N ALA A 13 14.16 17.00 -25.50
CA ALA A 13 13.48 17.76 -24.45
C ALA A 13 13.67 19.29 -24.55
N LEU A 14 14.63 19.75 -25.35
CA LEU A 14 14.87 21.18 -25.61
C LEU A 14 14.39 21.61 -27.00
N ALA A 15 13.74 20.73 -27.77
CA ALA A 15 13.39 20.97 -29.17
C ALA A 15 12.30 22.03 -29.36
N ASP A 16 11.41 22.17 -28.38
CA ASP A 16 10.32 23.16 -28.33
C ASP A 16 10.69 24.41 -27.50
N GLY A 17 11.91 24.45 -26.97
CA GLY A 17 12.42 25.55 -26.15
C GLY A 17 11.79 25.65 -24.76
N VAL A 18 10.96 24.69 -24.33
CA VAL A 18 10.31 24.69 -23.01
C VAL A 18 10.58 23.36 -22.32
N LEU A 19 11.28 23.40 -21.20
CA LEU A 19 11.53 22.21 -20.40
C LEU A 19 10.55 22.15 -19.23
N THR A 20 9.69 21.15 -19.21
CA THR A 20 8.71 20.92 -18.13
C THR A 20 9.35 20.26 -16.91
N ASP A 21 8.74 20.41 -15.73
CA ASP A 21 9.23 19.78 -14.48
C ASP A 21 9.32 18.26 -14.58
N LYS A 22 8.45 17.63 -15.40
CA LYS A 22 8.47 16.17 -15.63
C LYS A 22 9.67 15.75 -16.47
N GLU A 23 10.01 16.51 -17.52
CA GLU A 23 11.19 16.27 -18.36
C GLU A 23 12.48 16.54 -17.60
N LYS A 24 12.53 17.64 -16.84
CA LYS A 24 13.65 18.00 -15.97
C LYS A 24 13.96 16.88 -14.97
N ASN A 25 12.94 16.36 -14.28
CA ASN A 25 13.08 15.25 -13.34
C ASN A 25 13.52 13.93 -14.00
N LEU A 26 13.08 13.65 -15.22
CA LEU A 26 13.48 12.44 -15.94
C LEU A 26 14.96 12.52 -16.37
N LEU A 27 15.41 13.67 -16.86
CA LEU A 27 16.79 13.89 -17.25
C LEU A 27 17.73 13.82 -16.03
N PHE A 28 17.33 14.39 -14.88
CA PHE A 28 18.10 14.25 -13.64
C PHE A 28 18.24 12.80 -13.19
N LYS A 29 17.17 12.03 -13.17
CA LYS A 29 17.23 10.60 -12.80
C LYS A 29 18.16 9.81 -13.72
N LYS A 30 18.20 10.15 -15.01
CA LYS A 30 19.11 9.51 -15.98
C LYS A 30 20.56 9.98 -15.81
N ALA A 31 20.78 11.25 -15.47
CA ALA A 31 22.11 11.80 -15.19
C ALA A 31 22.71 11.22 -13.90
N GLU A 32 21.93 11.17 -12.82
CA GLU A 32 22.32 10.55 -11.54
C GLU A 32 22.63 9.06 -11.70
N ALA A 33 21.84 8.32 -12.48
CA ALA A 33 22.09 6.91 -12.79
C ALA A 33 23.39 6.68 -13.58
N MET A 34 23.95 7.73 -14.19
CA MET A 34 25.24 7.72 -14.89
C MET A 34 26.36 8.34 -14.04
N GLY A 35 26.09 8.64 -12.76
CA GLY A 35 27.07 9.23 -11.83
C GLY A 35 27.40 10.69 -12.12
N ILE A 36 26.53 11.41 -12.83
CA ILE A 36 26.70 12.84 -13.12
C ILE A 36 26.14 13.65 -11.95
N ASP A 37 26.89 14.65 -11.49
CA ASP A 37 26.45 15.55 -10.44
C ASP A 37 25.22 16.36 -10.86
N ARG A 38 24.26 16.46 -9.94
CA ARG A 38 22.95 17.05 -10.22
C ARG A 38 23.05 18.55 -10.50
N ASP A 39 23.86 19.27 -9.73
CA ASP A 39 23.96 20.72 -9.82
C ASP A 39 24.79 21.10 -11.07
N GLU A 40 25.82 20.30 -11.40
CA GLU A 40 26.55 20.42 -12.68
C GLU A 40 25.64 20.17 -13.90
N PHE A 41 24.77 19.15 -13.83
CA PHE A 41 23.84 18.83 -14.91
C PHE A 41 22.77 19.91 -15.09
N GLU A 42 22.25 20.48 -14.00
CA GLU A 42 21.27 21.56 -14.03
C GLU A 42 21.81 22.80 -14.75
N LEU A 43 23.03 23.22 -14.41
CA LEU A 43 23.70 24.37 -15.03
C LEU A 43 23.81 24.20 -16.56
N VAL A 44 24.18 22.99 -17.02
CA VAL A 44 24.34 22.68 -18.45
C VAL A 44 22.98 22.65 -19.17
N LEU A 45 21.96 22.11 -18.52
CA LEU A 45 20.60 22.02 -19.06
C LEU A 45 19.99 23.42 -19.28
N GLU A 46 20.13 24.30 -18.29
CA GLU A 46 19.64 25.69 -18.36
C GLU A 46 20.40 26.51 -19.41
N GLY A 47 21.72 26.35 -19.49
CA GLY A 47 22.54 27.01 -20.52
C GLY A 47 22.13 26.62 -21.95
N ARG A 48 21.79 25.34 -22.18
CA ARG A 48 21.32 24.86 -23.49
C ARG A 48 19.90 25.29 -23.80
N LEU A 49 19.01 25.33 -22.81
CA LEU A 49 17.64 25.83 -22.96
C LEU A 49 17.64 27.31 -23.34
N ALA A 50 18.46 28.13 -22.68
CA ALA A 50 18.60 29.55 -23.02
C ALA A 50 19.13 29.76 -24.44
N LYS A 51 20.06 28.90 -24.89
CA LYS A 51 20.58 28.93 -26.26
C LYS A 51 19.49 28.56 -27.29
N ARG A 52 18.70 27.52 -27.02
CA ARG A 52 17.59 27.10 -27.89
C ARG A 52 16.48 28.14 -28.00
N LYS A 53 16.09 28.77 -26.89
CA LYS A 53 15.11 29.87 -26.91
C LYS A 53 15.57 31.03 -27.82
N LYS A 54 16.84 31.42 -27.73
CA LYS A 54 17.43 32.45 -28.61
C LYS A 54 17.47 32.02 -30.09
N GLU A 55 17.75 30.75 -30.37
CA GLU A 55 17.75 30.22 -31.74
C GLU A 55 16.33 30.15 -32.34
N MET A 56 15.31 29.88 -31.52
CA MET A 56 13.90 29.83 -31.93
C MET A 56 13.29 31.22 -32.13
N GLU A 57 13.63 32.18 -31.29
CA GLU A 57 13.23 33.59 -31.47
C GLU A 57 13.84 34.21 -32.74
N ALA A 58 15.01 33.73 -33.17
CA ALA A 58 15.69 34.18 -34.38
C ALA A 58 15.13 33.57 -35.69
N GLN A 59 14.22 32.60 -35.62
CA GLN A 59 13.69 31.89 -36.80
C GLN A 59 12.16 31.87 -36.85
N ALA A 60 11.56 32.90 -37.44
CA ALA A 60 10.21 32.85 -38.00
C ALA A 60 10.11 33.73 -39.27
N PRO A 61 9.29 33.41 -40.29
CA PRO A 61 8.99 32.08 -40.85
C PRO A 61 9.16 32.05 -42.39
N GLN A 62 9.68 30.96 -42.98
CA GLN A 62 9.40 30.60 -44.39
C GLN A 62 9.26 29.07 -44.55
N ALA A 63 8.24 28.68 -45.32
CA ALA A 63 7.81 27.32 -45.58
C ALA A 63 8.62 26.63 -46.69
N ALA A 64 8.95 25.34 -46.54
CA ALA A 64 9.06 24.39 -47.65
C ALA A 64 9.12 22.90 -47.21
N LYS A 65 8.42 22.09 -48.02
CA LYS A 65 8.26 20.62 -48.24
C LYS A 65 9.30 19.58 -47.75
N PRO A 66 8.91 18.28 -47.71
CA PRO A 66 9.34 17.30 -46.72
C PRO A 66 10.48 16.38 -47.15
N ALA A 67 11.24 15.89 -46.17
CA ALA A 67 12.14 14.74 -46.29
C ALA A 67 11.70 13.64 -45.30
N LYS A 68 11.67 12.39 -45.80
CA LYS A 68 11.28 11.14 -45.13
C LYS A 68 11.87 11.01 -43.71
N LYS A 69 11.02 10.65 -42.75
CA LYS A 69 11.39 10.19 -41.40
C LYS A 69 10.84 8.79 -41.16
N GLU A 70 11.73 7.84 -40.91
CA GLU A 70 11.43 6.58 -40.24
C GLU A 70 10.97 6.92 -38.81
N GLY A 71 9.76 6.46 -38.44
CA GLY A 71 9.04 6.90 -37.24
C GLY A 71 7.69 7.60 -37.53
N ALA A 72 7.27 7.68 -38.80
CA ALA A 72 5.93 8.14 -39.14
C ALA A 72 4.90 7.04 -38.84
N ILE A 73 3.86 7.38 -38.08
CA ILE A 73 2.63 6.60 -38.03
C ILE A 73 2.19 6.30 -39.47
N PRO A 74 1.83 5.04 -39.81
CA PRO A 74 1.41 4.69 -41.16
C PRO A 74 0.34 5.64 -41.66
N GLN A 75 0.45 6.07 -42.92
CA GLN A 75 -0.48 7.04 -43.51
C GLN A 75 -1.94 6.61 -43.35
N GLU A 76 -2.23 5.32 -43.46
CA GLU A 76 -3.57 4.75 -43.26
C GLU A 76 -4.15 4.95 -41.84
N LEU A 77 -3.30 5.08 -40.82
CA LEU A 77 -3.73 5.38 -39.45
C LEU A 77 -3.84 6.89 -39.25
N ASP A 78 -2.94 7.68 -39.82
CA ASP A 78 -3.00 9.15 -39.80
C ASP A 78 -4.24 9.70 -40.53
N ASP A 79 -4.59 9.13 -41.68
CA ASP A 79 -5.78 9.51 -42.45
C ASP A 79 -7.06 9.14 -41.70
N LEU A 80 -7.08 7.99 -41.02
CA LEU A 80 -8.21 7.59 -40.16
C LEU A 80 -8.35 8.49 -38.93
N ILE A 81 -7.23 8.91 -38.33
CA ILE A 81 -7.22 9.88 -37.23
C ILE A 81 -7.80 11.22 -37.72
N LYS A 82 -7.41 11.69 -38.90
CA LYS A 82 -7.94 12.92 -39.50
C LYS A 82 -9.42 12.82 -39.86
N GLU A 83 -9.86 11.68 -40.36
CA GLU A 83 -11.27 11.40 -40.65
C GLU A 83 -12.14 11.44 -39.39
N TYR A 84 -11.67 10.87 -38.28
CA TYR A 84 -12.36 10.98 -36.99
C TYR A 84 -12.24 12.38 -36.36
N LEU A 85 -11.22 13.15 -36.73
CA LEU A 85 -11.08 14.55 -36.32
C LEU A 85 -11.92 15.53 -37.16
N THR A 86 -12.62 15.08 -38.20
CA THR A 86 -13.50 15.94 -39.01
C THR A 86 -14.60 16.59 -38.14
N ASP A 87 -15.02 15.89 -37.08
CA ASP A 87 -16.04 16.33 -36.13
C ASP A 87 -15.44 17.08 -34.91
N GLY A 88 -14.12 17.29 -34.93
CA GLY A 88 -13.34 18.09 -33.99
C GLY A 88 -12.86 17.37 -32.73
N ILE A 89 -13.28 16.12 -32.45
CA ILE A 89 -12.84 15.32 -31.30
C ILE A 89 -12.87 13.82 -31.67
N ILE A 90 -11.93 13.04 -31.14
CA ILE A 90 -11.95 11.56 -31.21
C ILE A 90 -12.56 11.04 -29.91
N SER A 91 -13.71 10.36 -30.00
CA SER A 91 -14.40 9.75 -28.86
C SER A 91 -13.61 8.60 -28.24
N ALA A 92 -13.97 8.16 -27.02
CA ALA A 92 -13.31 7.02 -26.37
C ALA A 92 -13.40 5.72 -27.20
N LYS A 93 -14.50 5.50 -27.91
CA LYS A 93 -14.67 4.34 -28.79
C LYS A 93 -13.80 4.44 -30.03
N GLU A 94 -13.74 5.60 -30.67
CA GLU A 94 -12.87 5.84 -31.84
C GLU A 94 -11.39 5.78 -31.44
N ARG A 95 -11.02 6.33 -30.28
CA ARG A 95 -9.68 6.23 -29.71
C ARG A 95 -9.31 4.75 -29.51
N GLN A 96 -10.20 3.94 -28.94
CA GLN A 96 -9.94 2.52 -28.76
C GLN A 96 -9.78 1.78 -30.11
N VAL A 97 -10.59 2.12 -31.12
CA VAL A 97 -10.45 1.56 -32.47
C VAL A 97 -9.10 1.91 -33.09
N LEU A 98 -8.64 3.15 -32.93
CA LEU A 98 -7.33 3.61 -33.39
C LEU A 98 -6.17 2.89 -32.68
N LEU A 99 -6.25 2.74 -31.35
CA LEU A 99 -5.22 2.04 -30.56
C LEU A 99 -5.18 0.54 -30.89
N ASN A 100 -6.33 -0.11 -31.09
CA ASN A 100 -6.38 -1.50 -31.53
C ASN A 100 -5.77 -1.68 -32.93
N LYS A 101 -6.05 -0.75 -33.84
CA LYS A 101 -5.46 -0.74 -35.20
C LYS A 101 -3.95 -0.50 -35.15
N ALA A 102 -3.49 0.38 -34.26
CA ALA A 102 -2.07 0.63 -34.02
C ALA A 102 -1.34 -0.61 -33.51
N GLN A 103 -1.94 -1.31 -32.54
CA GLN A 103 -1.38 -2.55 -32.01
C GLN A 103 -1.32 -3.66 -33.07
N ALA A 104 -2.34 -3.77 -33.93
CA ALA A 104 -2.34 -4.70 -35.05
C ALA A 104 -1.26 -4.39 -36.11
N LEU A 105 -0.87 -3.12 -36.24
CA LEU A 105 0.21 -2.66 -37.11
C LEU A 105 1.60 -2.75 -36.44
N GLY A 106 1.68 -3.28 -35.22
CA GLY A 106 2.92 -3.44 -34.47
C GLY A 106 3.50 -2.11 -33.95
N LEU A 107 2.68 -1.06 -33.84
CA LEU A 107 3.09 0.24 -33.33
C LEU A 107 3.02 0.28 -31.80
N ASN A 108 3.82 1.16 -31.20
CA ASN A 108 3.74 1.44 -29.77
C ASN A 108 2.45 2.20 -29.46
N VAL A 109 1.58 1.58 -28.65
CA VAL A 109 0.26 2.11 -28.29
C VAL A 109 0.38 3.46 -27.59
N ASP A 110 1.38 3.65 -26.72
CA ASP A 110 1.57 4.89 -25.96
C ASP A 110 2.02 6.05 -26.87
N GLU A 111 2.84 5.75 -27.90
CA GLU A 111 3.27 6.74 -28.89
C GLU A 111 2.12 7.16 -29.81
N VAL A 112 1.23 6.22 -30.15
CA VAL A 112 0.04 6.52 -30.96
C VAL A 112 -0.99 7.29 -30.14
N ASP A 113 -1.18 6.97 -28.86
CA ASP A 113 -2.08 7.71 -27.97
C ASP A 113 -1.63 9.17 -27.82
N LEU A 114 -0.32 9.38 -27.64
CA LEU A 114 0.28 10.72 -27.62
C LEU A 114 0.11 11.46 -28.96
N TYR A 115 0.18 10.73 -30.08
CA TYR A 115 -0.05 11.32 -31.40
C TYR A 115 -1.51 11.74 -31.61
N ILE A 116 -2.47 10.93 -31.14
CA ILE A 116 -3.90 11.24 -31.16
C ILE A 116 -4.15 12.54 -30.39
N ASP A 117 -3.56 12.68 -29.19
CA ASP A 117 -3.64 13.90 -28.37
C ASP A 117 -3.05 15.12 -29.09
N ALA A 118 -1.87 14.96 -29.71
CA ALA A 118 -1.22 16.02 -30.46
C ALA A 118 -2.04 16.46 -31.69
N GLN A 119 -2.74 15.54 -32.36
CA GLN A 119 -3.60 15.86 -33.49
C GLN A 119 -4.90 16.55 -33.05
N GLN A 120 -5.49 16.12 -31.93
CA GLN A 120 -6.62 16.83 -31.30
C GLN A 120 -6.23 18.27 -30.93
N GLN A 121 -5.09 18.45 -30.26
CA GLN A 121 -4.62 19.77 -29.88
C GLN A 121 -4.34 20.67 -31.09
N LYS A 122 -3.84 20.12 -32.20
CA LYS A 122 -3.67 20.87 -33.46
C LYS A 122 -5.00 21.26 -34.09
N ALA A 123 -6.00 20.38 -34.06
CA ALA A 123 -7.35 20.71 -34.53
C ALA A 123 -7.95 21.85 -33.68
N ASP A 124 -7.81 21.76 -32.35
CA ASP A 124 -8.26 22.80 -31.41
C ASP A 124 -7.54 24.14 -31.65
N GLN A 125 -6.22 24.12 -31.86
CA GLN A 125 -5.43 25.31 -32.19
C GLN A 125 -5.81 25.90 -33.55
N ALA A 126 -6.12 25.07 -34.55
CA ALA A 126 -6.56 25.52 -35.86
C ALA A 126 -7.94 26.17 -35.79
N VAL A 127 -8.85 25.61 -35.00
CA VAL A 127 -10.16 26.21 -34.68
C VAL A 127 -9.96 27.53 -33.93
N ALA A 128 -9.14 27.56 -32.88
CA ALA A 128 -8.82 28.77 -32.13
C ALA A 128 -8.17 29.86 -33.00
N ALA A 129 -7.25 29.49 -33.90
CA ALA A 129 -6.61 30.41 -34.84
C ALA A 129 -7.59 30.93 -35.91
N ALA A 130 -8.51 30.08 -36.40
CA ALA A 130 -9.59 30.51 -37.29
C ALA A 130 -10.58 31.45 -36.59
N VAL A 131 -10.85 31.21 -35.30
CA VAL A 131 -11.65 32.09 -34.43
C VAL A 131 -10.93 33.41 -34.15
N ASN A 132 -9.63 33.40 -33.89
CA ASN A 132 -8.83 34.61 -33.69
C ASN A 132 -8.73 35.44 -34.98
N LYS A 133 -8.67 34.82 -36.16
CA LYS A 133 -8.80 35.53 -37.45
C LYS A 133 -10.18 36.17 -37.65
N ARG A 134 -11.23 35.63 -37.02
CA ARG A 134 -12.58 36.25 -36.99
C ARG A 134 -12.74 37.29 -35.88
N ARG A 135 -11.84 37.35 -34.90
CA ARG A 135 -11.79 38.33 -33.79
C ARG A 135 -10.77 39.45 -34.07
N GLY A 136 -10.91 40.06 -35.24
CA GLY A 136 -10.15 41.25 -35.64
C GLY A 136 -11.00 42.16 -36.52
N LYS A 137 -12.28 42.32 -36.17
CA LYS A 137 -13.28 42.86 -37.10
C LYS A 137 -13.41 44.38 -37.00
N THR A 138 -13.19 45.00 -38.15
CA THR A 138 -13.88 46.21 -38.56
C THR A 138 -15.39 46.06 -38.37
N CYS A 139 -16.03 47.07 -37.81
CA CYS A 139 -17.47 47.10 -37.56
C CYS A 139 -18.26 46.80 -38.85
N PRO A 140 -19.18 45.83 -38.87
CA PRO A 140 -19.96 45.52 -40.07
C PRO A 140 -20.92 46.66 -40.47
N TYR A 141 -21.23 47.58 -39.54
CA TYR A 141 -22.12 48.71 -39.78
C TYR A 141 -21.41 49.99 -40.23
N CYS A 142 -20.14 50.20 -39.82
CA CYS A 142 -19.43 51.46 -40.10
C CYS A 142 -17.96 51.30 -40.53
N GLY A 143 -17.45 50.08 -40.61
CA GLY A 143 -16.09 49.77 -41.09
C GLY A 143 -14.95 50.15 -40.15
N SER A 144 -15.21 50.67 -38.95
CA SER A 144 -14.16 51.09 -38.01
C SER A 144 -13.58 49.93 -37.19
N SER A 145 -12.29 49.99 -36.85
CA SER A 145 -11.63 48.98 -35.99
C SER A 145 -12.21 48.99 -34.57
N ILE A 146 -12.64 47.84 -34.08
CA ILE A 146 -13.23 47.69 -32.75
C ILE A 146 -12.23 47.02 -31.80
N PRO A 147 -12.05 47.52 -30.56
CA PRO A 147 -11.28 46.82 -29.52
C PRO A 147 -11.92 45.48 -29.13
N ASP A 148 -11.11 44.50 -28.76
CA ASP A 148 -11.62 43.23 -28.25
C ASP A 148 -12.54 43.45 -27.04
N LEU A 149 -13.63 42.66 -26.95
CA LEU A 149 -14.60 42.64 -25.84
C LEU A 149 -15.58 43.82 -25.76
N THR A 150 -15.88 44.49 -26.89
CA THR A 150 -16.88 45.57 -26.92
C THR A 150 -18.24 45.10 -27.45
N ASP A 151 -19.29 45.10 -26.61
CA ASP A 151 -20.67 44.73 -27.01
C ASP A 151 -21.36 45.78 -27.90
N LYS A 152 -20.86 47.02 -27.84
CA LYS A 152 -21.31 48.15 -28.66
C LYS A 152 -20.12 48.73 -29.41
N CYS A 153 -20.30 49.04 -30.69
CA CYS A 153 -19.28 49.75 -31.43
C CYS A 153 -19.06 51.14 -30.81
N PRO A 154 -17.85 51.51 -30.39
CA PRO A 154 -17.57 52.83 -29.81
C PRO A 154 -17.85 53.99 -30.77
N ASN A 155 -17.82 53.71 -32.08
CA ASN A 155 -17.88 54.73 -33.11
C ASN A 155 -19.28 54.93 -33.71
N CYS A 156 -20.08 53.87 -33.84
CA CYS A 156 -21.46 53.98 -34.39
C CYS A 156 -22.57 53.56 -33.42
N GLY A 157 -22.23 53.06 -32.23
CA GLY A 157 -23.20 52.67 -31.20
C GLY A 157 -24.01 51.41 -31.49
N GLY A 158 -23.82 50.77 -32.65
CA GLY A 158 -24.50 49.52 -33.00
C GLY A 158 -24.06 48.35 -32.10
N ASN A 159 -25.03 47.54 -31.65
CA ASN A 159 -24.74 46.30 -30.94
C ASN A 159 -24.08 45.30 -31.90
N ILE A 160 -22.90 44.80 -31.55
CA ILE A 160 -22.10 43.92 -32.41
C ILE A 160 -22.52 42.45 -32.25
N THR A 161 -23.36 42.13 -31.27
CA THR A 161 -23.87 40.77 -31.03
C THR A 161 -25.33 40.58 -31.49
N PRO A 162 -25.54 40.16 -32.76
CA PRO A 162 -26.79 39.49 -33.15
C PRO A 162 -26.60 38.11 -33.84
N GLU A 163 -25.51 37.38 -33.57
CA GLU A 163 -25.29 36.00 -34.11
C GLU A 163 -24.93 34.95 -33.04
N ALA A 164 -24.77 35.37 -31.77
CA ALA A 164 -24.40 34.51 -30.64
C ALA A 164 -25.56 33.69 -30.06
N SER A 165 -26.82 34.03 -30.30
CA SER A 165 -27.94 33.46 -29.52
C SER A 165 -28.26 32.02 -29.89
N LYS A 166 -28.30 31.67 -31.19
CA LYS A 166 -28.64 30.30 -31.64
C LYS A 166 -27.52 29.30 -31.34
N GLU A 167 -26.27 29.66 -31.61
CA GLU A 167 -25.13 28.77 -31.31
C GLU A 167 -24.96 28.58 -29.80
N LEU A 168 -25.26 29.59 -28.99
CA LEU A 168 -25.26 29.48 -27.53
C LEU A 168 -26.41 28.60 -27.03
N GLU A 169 -27.60 28.76 -27.60
CA GLU A 169 -28.79 27.96 -27.31
C GLU A 169 -28.54 26.48 -27.63
N GLU A 170 -27.98 26.17 -28.80
CA GLU A 170 -27.56 24.80 -29.18
C GLU A 170 -26.52 24.21 -28.20
N ILE A 171 -25.56 25.01 -27.74
CA ILE A 171 -24.56 24.55 -26.76
C ILE A 171 -25.23 24.20 -25.42
N PHE A 172 -26.19 25.00 -24.96
CA PHE A 172 -26.91 24.73 -23.72
C PHE A 172 -27.90 23.58 -23.84
N GLU A 173 -28.61 23.44 -24.97
CA GLU A 173 -29.47 22.28 -25.23
C GLU A 173 -28.68 20.97 -25.19
N HIS A 174 -27.49 20.96 -25.79
CA HIS A 174 -26.60 19.79 -25.71
C HIS A 174 -26.05 19.55 -24.30
N LEU A 175 -25.74 20.61 -23.54
CA LEU A 175 -25.33 20.49 -22.13
C LEU A 175 -26.44 19.88 -21.27
N GLU A 176 -27.64 20.41 -21.39
CA GLU A 176 -28.81 19.95 -20.64
C GLU A 176 -29.14 18.50 -20.99
N THR A 177 -29.18 18.15 -22.28
CA THR A 177 -29.45 16.79 -22.73
C THR A 177 -28.41 15.81 -22.19
N ALA A 178 -27.12 16.14 -22.32
CA ALA A 178 -26.04 15.29 -21.82
C ALA A 178 -26.10 15.15 -20.29
N LEU A 179 -26.39 16.23 -19.56
CA LEU A 179 -26.48 16.22 -18.10
C LEU A 179 -27.68 15.41 -17.59
N VAL A 180 -28.83 15.50 -18.27
CA VAL A 180 -30.01 14.69 -17.98
C VAL A 180 -29.72 13.20 -18.19
N ASN A 181 -29.12 12.83 -19.32
CA ASN A 181 -28.78 11.43 -19.61
C ASN A 181 -27.71 10.90 -18.65
N PHE A 182 -26.75 11.75 -18.26
CA PHE A 182 -25.74 11.43 -17.26
C PHE A 182 -26.35 11.15 -15.88
N LYS A 183 -27.26 12.02 -15.42
CA LYS A 183 -28.04 11.83 -14.18
C LYS A 183 -28.93 10.58 -14.22
N ALA A 184 -29.46 10.23 -15.39
CA ALA A 184 -30.24 9.02 -15.60
C ALA A 184 -29.40 7.72 -15.57
N GLY A 185 -28.07 7.84 -15.62
CA GLY A 185 -27.15 6.69 -15.62
C GLY A 185 -27.05 5.97 -16.97
N GLU A 186 -27.52 6.58 -18.05
CA GLU A 186 -27.36 6.10 -19.42
C GLU A 186 -25.95 6.45 -19.91
N ASP A 187 -25.26 5.52 -20.61
CA ASP A 187 -23.92 5.70 -21.20
C ASP A 187 -23.03 6.71 -20.44
N VAL A 188 -22.81 6.44 -19.14
CA VAL A 188 -22.25 7.39 -18.15
C VAL A 188 -20.96 8.06 -18.63
N GLU A 189 -20.05 7.30 -19.24
CA GLU A 189 -18.77 7.82 -19.78
C GLU A 189 -18.97 8.76 -20.97
N LYS A 190 -19.92 8.43 -21.86
CA LYS A 190 -20.23 9.23 -23.06
C LYS A 190 -20.86 10.57 -22.65
N ASN A 191 -21.89 10.51 -21.81
CA ASN A 191 -22.63 11.71 -21.40
C ASN A 191 -21.76 12.63 -20.53
N LYS A 192 -20.87 12.08 -19.69
CA LYS A 192 -19.85 12.88 -18.99
C LYS A 192 -18.93 13.63 -19.95
N ALA A 193 -18.39 12.94 -20.95
CA ALA A 193 -17.52 13.55 -21.94
C ALA A 193 -18.23 14.64 -22.76
N GLU A 194 -19.52 14.46 -23.06
CA GLU A 194 -20.35 15.46 -23.74
C GLU A 194 -20.57 16.71 -22.87
N VAL A 195 -20.90 16.56 -21.58
CA VAL A 195 -21.02 17.70 -20.65
C VAL A 195 -19.71 18.49 -20.58
N GLU A 196 -18.57 17.82 -20.39
CA GLU A 196 -17.25 18.48 -20.36
C GLU A 196 -16.90 19.17 -21.69
N ARG A 197 -17.25 18.55 -22.82
CA ARG A 197 -17.05 19.10 -24.17
C ARG A 197 -17.80 20.41 -24.33
N TYR A 198 -19.10 20.42 -24.10
CA TYR A 198 -19.91 21.61 -24.35
C TYR A 198 -19.67 22.68 -23.28
N ALA A 199 -19.30 22.30 -22.05
CA ALA A 199 -18.94 23.27 -21.01
C ALA A 199 -17.64 23.99 -21.38
N ARG A 200 -16.63 23.28 -21.90
CA ARG A 200 -15.41 23.90 -22.45
C ARG A 200 -15.72 24.79 -23.65
N LYS A 201 -16.58 24.33 -24.57
CA LYS A 201 -17.04 25.12 -25.73
C LYS A 201 -17.68 26.43 -25.27
N ALA A 202 -18.60 26.36 -24.31
CA ALA A 202 -19.25 27.53 -23.73
C ALA A 202 -18.25 28.48 -23.03
N ARG A 203 -17.28 27.98 -22.25
CA ARG A 203 -16.22 28.81 -21.64
C ARG A 203 -15.34 29.48 -22.70
N MET A 204 -15.00 28.79 -23.78
CA MET A 204 -14.14 29.31 -24.85
C MET A 204 -14.83 30.44 -25.66
N TYR A 205 -16.11 30.26 -25.99
CA TYR A 205 -16.85 31.23 -26.81
C TYR A 205 -17.45 32.37 -25.97
N TYR A 206 -17.82 32.10 -24.71
CA TYR A 206 -18.64 32.99 -23.88
C TYR A 206 -18.10 33.22 -22.46
N GLY A 207 -16.88 32.79 -22.17
CA GLY A 207 -16.27 32.85 -20.84
C GLY A 207 -16.10 34.26 -20.27
N ASN A 208 -16.28 35.33 -21.06
CA ASN A 208 -16.25 36.70 -20.55
C ASN A 208 -17.60 37.19 -20.03
N ASN A 209 -18.67 36.38 -20.14
CA ASN A 209 -19.99 36.71 -19.62
C ASN A 209 -20.18 36.10 -18.21
N PRO A 210 -20.34 36.93 -17.15
CA PRO A 210 -20.48 36.45 -15.77
C PRO A 210 -21.70 35.54 -15.54
N LYS A 211 -22.77 35.68 -16.33
CA LYS A 211 -23.96 34.82 -16.21
C LYS A 211 -23.68 33.43 -16.77
N ILE A 212 -22.94 33.35 -17.87
CA ILE A 212 -22.59 32.07 -18.51
C ILE A 212 -21.56 31.33 -17.66
N GLN A 213 -20.61 32.03 -17.04
CA GLN A 213 -19.71 31.42 -16.04
C GLN A 213 -20.48 30.74 -14.91
N ARG A 214 -21.46 31.43 -14.29
CA ARG A 214 -22.28 30.84 -13.22
C ARG A 214 -23.07 29.60 -13.65
N LEU A 215 -23.64 29.62 -14.85
CA LEU A 215 -24.36 28.46 -15.39
C LEU A 215 -23.42 27.27 -15.62
N LEU A 216 -22.19 27.53 -16.06
CA LEU A 216 -21.20 26.49 -16.28
C LEU A 216 -20.65 25.92 -14.97
N ASP A 217 -20.50 26.76 -13.95
CA ASP A 217 -20.15 26.31 -12.60
C ASP A 217 -21.27 25.44 -12.01
N GLU A 218 -22.54 25.81 -12.22
CA GLU A 218 -23.70 25.01 -11.79
C GLU A 218 -23.71 23.64 -12.50
N VAL A 219 -23.57 23.61 -13.83
CA VAL A 219 -23.48 22.36 -14.60
C VAL A 219 -22.30 21.48 -14.15
N GLU A 220 -21.15 22.06 -13.83
CA GLU A 220 -19.97 21.34 -13.32
C GLU A 220 -20.27 20.71 -11.96
N THR A 221 -20.87 21.46 -11.02
CA THR A 221 -21.27 20.90 -9.72
C THR A 221 -22.33 19.80 -9.84
N GLU A 222 -23.28 19.94 -10.77
CA GLU A 222 -24.30 18.90 -11.01
C GLU A 222 -23.70 17.64 -11.65
N ALA A 223 -22.70 17.79 -12.53
CA ALA A 223 -21.98 16.67 -13.11
C ALA A 223 -21.13 15.93 -12.05
N GLU A 224 -20.42 16.65 -11.19
CA GLU A 224 -19.67 16.03 -10.08
C GLU A 224 -20.57 15.23 -9.14
N ALA A 225 -21.76 15.76 -8.82
CA ALA A 225 -22.76 15.06 -8.02
C ALA A 225 -23.26 13.77 -8.70
N ALA A 226 -23.58 13.86 -10.00
CA ALA A 226 -24.02 12.71 -10.80
C ALA A 226 -22.94 11.62 -10.89
N GLU A 227 -21.66 12.00 -10.99
CA GLU A 227 -20.54 11.05 -10.98
C GLU A 227 -20.41 10.32 -9.64
N ALA A 228 -20.54 11.04 -8.52
CA ALA A 228 -20.49 10.45 -7.18
C ALA A 228 -21.62 9.42 -6.98
N ASP A 229 -22.81 9.70 -7.49
CA ASP A 229 -23.96 8.81 -7.39
C ASP A 229 -23.85 7.61 -8.35
N ALA A 230 -23.32 7.81 -9.55
CA ALA A 230 -23.01 6.71 -10.48
C ALA A 230 -21.99 5.72 -9.88
N ARG A 231 -20.95 6.21 -9.20
CA ARG A 231 -19.94 5.37 -8.51
C ARG A 231 -20.57 4.56 -7.38
N LYS A 232 -21.42 5.15 -6.54
CA LYS A 232 -22.13 4.44 -5.46
C LYS A 232 -23.03 3.34 -6.01
N ASN A 233 -23.83 3.66 -7.03
CA ASN A 233 -24.75 2.70 -7.65
C ASN A 233 -24.01 1.53 -8.33
N TYR A 234 -22.84 1.77 -8.93
CA TYR A 234 -21.98 0.73 -9.48
C TYR A 234 -21.50 -0.25 -8.39
N TRP A 235 -20.97 0.28 -7.28
CA TRP A 235 -20.52 -0.56 -6.15
C TRP A 235 -21.66 -1.35 -5.51
N ILE A 236 -22.84 -0.74 -5.36
CA ILE A 236 -24.03 -1.44 -4.85
C ILE A 236 -24.45 -2.59 -5.79
N LYS A 237 -24.45 -2.37 -7.11
CA LYS A 237 -24.75 -3.43 -8.10
C LYS A 237 -23.74 -4.57 -8.06
N ILE A 238 -22.45 -4.27 -7.90
CA ILE A 238 -21.39 -5.28 -7.71
C ILE A 238 -21.64 -6.09 -6.43
N LEU A 239 -21.88 -5.42 -5.31
CA LEU A 239 -22.14 -6.07 -4.03
C LEU A 239 -23.38 -6.97 -4.08
N ILE A 240 -24.45 -6.55 -4.77
CA ILE A 240 -25.65 -7.37 -4.98
C ILE A 240 -25.35 -8.56 -5.88
N LYS A 241 -24.66 -8.36 -7.02
CA LYS A 241 -24.31 -9.42 -7.97
C LYS A 241 -23.45 -10.51 -7.32
N TYR A 242 -22.49 -10.10 -6.49
CA TYR A 242 -21.56 -11.00 -5.83
C TYR A 242 -21.94 -11.32 -4.39
N LYS A 243 -23.15 -10.98 -3.93
CA LYS A 243 -23.54 -11.15 -2.51
C LYS A 243 -23.37 -12.58 -2.03
N PHE A 244 -23.70 -13.57 -2.86
CA PHE A 244 -23.58 -14.98 -2.50
C PHE A 244 -22.11 -15.43 -2.40
N ILE A 245 -21.23 -14.91 -3.26
CA ILE A 245 -19.79 -15.19 -3.21
C ILE A 245 -19.18 -14.53 -1.97
N ILE A 246 -19.51 -13.28 -1.71
CA ILE A 246 -19.02 -12.53 -0.54
C ILE A 246 -19.49 -13.19 0.76
N ILE A 247 -20.77 -13.57 0.86
CA ILE A 247 -21.31 -14.32 2.01
C ILE A 247 -20.58 -15.67 2.15
N GLY A 248 -20.34 -16.38 1.04
CA GLY A 248 -19.59 -17.63 1.04
C GLY A 248 -18.15 -17.48 1.56
N ILE A 249 -17.45 -16.42 1.14
CA ILE A 249 -16.09 -16.10 1.63
C ILE A 249 -16.11 -15.77 3.13
N ILE A 250 -17.08 -14.96 3.58
CA ILE A 250 -17.22 -14.62 5.00
C ILE A 250 -17.50 -15.88 5.83
N ILE A 251 -18.38 -16.77 5.37
CA ILE A 251 -18.66 -18.05 6.04
C ILE A 251 -17.40 -18.93 6.06
N ALA A 252 -16.65 -19.02 4.96
CA ALA A 252 -15.41 -19.78 4.91
C ALA A 252 -14.35 -19.23 5.88
N ILE A 253 -14.24 -17.91 6.03
CA ILE A 253 -13.36 -17.26 7.00
C ILE A 253 -13.81 -17.57 8.43
N ILE A 254 -15.11 -17.50 8.71
CA ILE A 254 -15.67 -17.85 10.04
C ILE A 254 -15.41 -19.32 10.36
N ILE A 255 -15.61 -20.21 9.39
CA ILE A 255 -15.33 -21.65 9.54
C ILE A 255 -13.83 -21.87 9.79
N ALA A 256 -12.95 -21.23 9.02
CA ALA A 256 -11.51 -21.31 9.21
C ALA A 256 -11.09 -20.79 10.60
N ALA A 257 -11.66 -19.67 11.06
CA ALA A 257 -11.41 -19.14 12.40
C ALA A 257 -11.93 -20.10 13.50
N PHE A 258 -13.07 -20.76 13.27
CA PHE A 258 -13.59 -21.77 14.17
C PHE A 258 -12.68 -23.00 14.26
N PHE A 259 -12.11 -23.44 13.14
CA PHE A 259 -11.14 -24.54 13.11
C PHE A 259 -9.81 -24.18 13.76
N THR A 260 -9.29 -22.96 13.57
CA THR A 260 -8.06 -22.52 14.26
C THR A 260 -8.25 -22.40 15.77
N ILE A 261 -9.40 -21.87 16.23
CA ILE A 261 -9.75 -21.85 17.66
C ILE A 261 -9.86 -23.28 18.23
N ARG A 262 -10.45 -24.22 17.47
CA ARG A 262 -10.57 -25.62 17.91
C ARG A 262 -9.23 -26.35 17.92
N ALA A 263 -8.33 -26.07 16.97
CA ALA A 263 -6.97 -26.58 16.94
C ALA A 263 -6.16 -26.07 18.15
N ASN A 264 -6.27 -24.78 18.48
CA ASN A 264 -5.63 -24.20 19.68
C ASN A 264 -6.23 -24.75 20.99
N LYS A 265 -7.51 -25.12 21.01
CA LYS A 265 -8.13 -25.77 22.19
C LYS A 265 -7.66 -27.22 22.38
N ALA A 266 -7.15 -27.86 21.33
CA ALA A 266 -6.57 -29.20 21.36
C ALA A 266 -5.06 -29.21 21.73
N GLU A 267 -4.45 -28.05 21.94
CA GLU A 267 -3.03 -27.94 22.33
C GLU A 267 -2.77 -28.14 23.82
N PHE A 268 -3.81 -28.14 24.65
CA PHE A 268 -3.66 -28.12 26.11
C PHE A 268 -4.44 -29.28 26.75
N ASP A 269 -4.15 -30.50 26.26
CA ASP A 269 -4.58 -31.77 26.84
C ASP A 269 -3.45 -32.33 27.73
N ALA A 270 -3.79 -32.82 28.93
CA ALA A 270 -2.82 -33.34 29.89
C ALA A 270 -2.08 -34.58 29.35
N GLY A 271 -2.78 -35.46 28.62
CA GLY A 271 -2.23 -36.66 28.02
C GLY A 271 -1.25 -36.34 26.89
N LYS A 272 -1.63 -35.44 26.00
CA LYS A 272 -0.73 -35.01 24.91
C LYS A 272 0.52 -34.29 25.44
N THR A 273 0.36 -33.44 26.45
CA THR A 273 1.49 -32.77 27.11
C THR A 273 2.42 -33.79 27.78
N THR A 274 1.85 -34.81 28.41
CA THR A 274 2.59 -35.93 29.02
C THR A 274 3.44 -36.67 27.99
N GLU A 275 2.89 -37.00 26.83
CA GLU A 275 3.63 -37.65 25.74
C GLU A 275 4.81 -36.81 25.27
N LEU A 276 4.57 -35.53 24.95
CA LEU A 276 5.60 -34.62 24.45
C LEU A 276 6.73 -34.38 25.46
N VAL A 277 6.41 -34.30 26.75
CA VAL A 277 7.42 -34.13 27.79
C VAL A 277 8.26 -35.41 27.93
N ASN A 278 7.63 -36.59 27.93
CA ASN A 278 8.35 -37.85 28.00
C ASN A 278 9.27 -38.05 26.77
N GLU A 279 8.82 -37.66 25.58
CA GLU A 279 9.66 -37.66 24.38
C GLU A 279 10.87 -36.71 24.53
N ALA A 280 10.66 -35.51 25.06
CA ALA A 280 11.75 -34.56 25.32
C ALA A 280 12.76 -35.12 26.33
N ILE A 281 12.29 -35.79 27.39
CA ILE A 281 13.16 -36.48 28.36
C ILE A 281 13.96 -37.60 27.69
N GLN A 282 13.32 -38.43 26.86
CA GLN A 282 14.00 -39.50 26.10
C GLN A 282 15.06 -38.96 25.14
N GLN A 283 14.83 -37.77 24.58
CA GLN A 283 15.79 -37.06 23.71
C GLN A 283 16.91 -36.37 24.51
N GLY A 284 16.83 -36.34 25.84
CA GLY A 284 17.79 -35.65 26.72
C GLY A 284 17.60 -34.13 26.79
N ASP A 285 16.52 -33.60 26.18
CA ASP A 285 16.23 -32.16 26.16
C ASP A 285 15.34 -31.77 27.36
N LEU A 286 15.97 -31.71 28.53
CA LEU A 286 15.29 -31.39 29.79
C LEU A 286 14.77 -29.94 29.85
N GLY A 287 15.40 -29.03 29.09
CA GLY A 287 14.95 -27.64 28.98
C GLY A 287 13.64 -27.52 28.22
N LYS A 288 13.48 -28.27 27.12
CA LYS A 288 12.22 -28.39 26.38
C LYS A 288 11.13 -29.04 27.23
N ALA A 289 11.45 -30.10 27.97
CA ALA A 289 10.52 -30.73 28.91
C ALA A 289 10.00 -29.73 29.96
N GLU A 290 10.87 -28.91 30.54
CA GLU A 290 10.50 -27.86 31.49
C GLU A 290 9.60 -26.80 30.85
N ALA A 291 9.94 -26.32 29.65
CA ALA A 291 9.16 -25.32 28.94
C ALA A 291 7.73 -25.79 28.61
N LEU A 292 7.57 -27.07 28.26
CA LEU A 292 6.27 -27.69 27.99
C LEU A 292 5.38 -27.73 29.25
N ILE A 293 5.95 -28.07 30.41
CA ILE A 293 5.21 -28.09 31.69
C ILE A 293 4.84 -26.66 32.11
N SER A 294 5.76 -25.69 31.98
CA SER A 294 5.49 -24.28 32.27
C SER A 294 4.42 -23.69 31.35
N ALA A 295 4.43 -24.05 30.07
CA ALA A 295 3.40 -23.66 29.13
C ALA A 295 2.04 -24.16 29.60
N TYR A 296 1.93 -25.46 29.91
CA TYR A 296 0.71 -26.10 30.45
C TYR A 296 0.15 -25.37 31.69
N THR A 297 0.98 -25.28 32.73
CA THR A 297 0.59 -24.72 34.03
C THR A 297 0.25 -23.22 33.98
N SER A 298 0.74 -22.46 33.00
CA SER A 298 0.42 -21.03 32.84
C SER A 298 -1.02 -20.76 32.38
N HIS A 299 -1.76 -21.76 31.92
CA HIS A 299 -3.09 -21.59 31.36
C HIS A 299 -4.17 -21.56 32.46
N LYS A 300 -5.01 -20.51 32.47
CA LYS A 300 -6.00 -20.15 33.53
C LYS A 300 -7.05 -21.20 33.95
N LYS A 301 -7.03 -22.42 33.40
CA LYS A 301 -8.01 -23.48 33.65
C LYS A 301 -7.40 -24.85 33.96
N GLN A 302 -6.09 -24.96 34.12
CA GLN A 302 -5.44 -26.25 34.36
C GLN A 302 -4.88 -26.33 35.78
N TYR A 303 -4.95 -27.53 36.37
CA TYR A 303 -4.45 -27.77 37.71
C TYR A 303 -3.06 -28.39 37.63
N GLU A 304 -2.16 -27.96 38.53
CA GLU A 304 -0.79 -28.48 38.60
C GLU A 304 -0.74 -30.00 38.85
N GLY A 305 -1.77 -30.55 39.47
CA GLY A 305 -1.93 -32.00 39.68
C GLY A 305 -2.13 -32.83 38.41
N ASP A 306 -2.52 -32.20 37.29
CA ASP A 306 -2.80 -32.92 36.03
C ASP A 306 -1.54 -33.51 35.39
N LEU A 307 -0.35 -33.01 35.75
CA LEU A 307 0.96 -33.44 35.22
C LEU A 307 1.86 -34.13 36.27
N GLY A 308 1.31 -34.58 37.40
CA GLY A 308 2.11 -35.12 38.52
C GLY A 308 3.13 -36.18 38.11
N ASN A 309 2.72 -37.17 37.31
CA ASN A 309 3.59 -38.27 36.85
C ASN A 309 4.76 -37.79 35.99
N VAL A 310 4.52 -36.77 35.16
CA VAL A 310 5.51 -36.23 34.22
C VAL A 310 6.56 -35.41 34.95
N ARG A 311 6.15 -34.67 35.97
CA ARG A 311 7.07 -33.87 36.78
C ARG A 311 7.99 -34.76 37.61
N GLU A 312 7.51 -35.90 38.10
CA GLU A 312 8.37 -36.92 38.71
C GLU A 312 9.38 -37.51 37.72
N SER A 313 8.96 -37.84 36.49
CA SER A 313 9.87 -38.29 35.43
C SER A 313 10.95 -37.26 35.11
N LEU A 314 10.59 -35.98 35.01
CA LEU A 314 11.55 -34.90 34.77
C LEU A 314 12.53 -34.74 35.94
N ASN A 315 12.06 -34.82 37.19
CA ASN A 315 12.92 -34.79 38.37
C ASN A 315 13.91 -35.96 38.37
N ASN A 316 13.46 -37.16 38.05
CA ASN A 316 14.32 -38.34 37.94
C ASN A 316 15.38 -38.16 36.83
N ALA A 317 15.01 -37.57 35.70
CA ALA A 317 15.95 -37.26 34.63
C ALA A 317 17.00 -36.22 35.05
N TYR A 318 16.60 -35.17 35.78
CA TYR A 318 17.54 -34.20 36.37
C TYR A 318 18.47 -34.83 37.41
N LEU A 319 17.97 -35.77 38.22
CA LEU A 319 18.77 -36.54 39.17
C LEU A 319 19.88 -37.37 38.47
N GLU A 320 19.54 -38.04 37.37
CA GLU A 320 20.50 -38.81 36.57
C GLU A 320 21.55 -37.90 35.93
N ALA A 321 21.12 -36.78 35.34
CA ALA A 321 22.00 -35.75 34.79
C ALA A 321 22.93 -35.14 35.85
N GLY A 322 22.52 -35.13 37.13
CA GLY A 322 23.25 -34.52 38.24
C GLY A 322 23.01 -33.02 38.38
N ASP A 323 21.94 -32.50 37.78
CA ASP A 323 21.48 -31.13 37.98
C ASP A 323 20.54 -31.09 39.19
N PHE A 324 21.13 -31.20 40.38
CA PHE A 324 20.40 -31.34 41.63
C PHE A 324 19.60 -30.10 42.02
N ASP A 325 19.90 -28.93 41.46
CA ASP A 325 19.19 -27.71 41.79
C ASP A 325 17.78 -27.71 41.17
N LYS A 326 17.65 -28.19 39.93
CA LYS A 326 16.37 -28.27 39.22
C LYS A 326 15.40 -29.34 39.72
N VAL A 327 15.90 -30.36 40.43
CA VAL A 327 15.07 -31.44 40.99
C VAL A 327 14.06 -30.92 42.02
N TYR A 328 14.36 -29.78 42.66
CA TYR A 328 13.51 -29.20 43.70
C TYR A 328 12.36 -28.34 43.16
N ASN A 329 12.23 -28.18 41.84
CA ASN A 329 11.21 -27.31 41.21
C ASN A 329 9.76 -27.77 41.45
N THR A 330 9.53 -28.96 42.00
CA THR A 330 8.20 -29.51 42.31
C THR A 330 7.75 -29.31 43.74
N LEU A 331 8.63 -28.79 44.60
CA LEU A 331 8.36 -28.63 46.02
C LEU A 331 8.17 -27.15 46.32
N ASP A 332 7.10 -26.83 47.05
CA ASP A 332 6.85 -25.46 47.50
C ASP A 332 7.80 -25.14 48.67
N ILE A 333 8.86 -24.38 48.36
CA ILE A 333 9.88 -23.97 49.32
C ILE A 333 9.27 -23.09 50.43
N ASP A 334 8.28 -22.27 50.12
CA ASP A 334 7.63 -21.43 51.12
C ASP A 334 6.80 -22.29 52.09
N TYR A 335 6.16 -23.35 51.60
CA TYR A 335 5.50 -24.34 52.45
C TYR A 335 6.47 -25.11 53.35
N ILE A 336 7.65 -25.46 52.83
CA ILE A 336 8.70 -26.12 53.62
C ILE A 336 9.22 -25.20 54.72
N ARG A 337 9.43 -23.91 54.40
CA ARG A 337 9.82 -22.89 55.39
C ARG A 337 8.78 -22.79 56.51
N MET A 338 7.50 -22.80 56.16
CA MET A 338 6.38 -22.76 57.13
C MET A 338 6.16 -24.07 57.93
N CYS A 339 6.92 -25.14 57.63
CA CYS A 339 7.01 -26.40 58.37
C CYS A 339 5.69 -27.15 58.60
N ILE A 340 5.16 -27.77 57.54
CA ILE A 340 3.98 -28.66 57.58
C ILE A 340 4.36 -30.06 57.05
N GLY A 341 4.29 -31.08 57.93
CA GLY A 341 4.31 -32.53 57.66
C GLY A 341 4.86 -33.04 56.32
N ASP A 342 3.96 -33.46 55.43
CA ASP A 342 4.26 -34.28 54.25
C ASP A 342 5.27 -33.65 53.27
N GLU A 343 5.25 -32.33 53.11
CA GLU A 343 6.11 -31.64 52.13
C GLU A 343 7.56 -31.55 52.63
N ALA A 344 7.74 -31.32 53.94
CA ALA A 344 9.04 -31.33 54.59
C ALA A 344 9.68 -32.74 54.55
N GLN A 345 8.86 -33.78 54.66
CA GLN A 345 9.28 -35.17 54.51
C GLN A 345 9.72 -35.49 53.07
N LYS A 346 8.92 -35.11 52.06
CA LYS A 346 9.29 -35.28 50.64
C LYS A 346 10.61 -34.60 50.29
N TYR A 347 10.83 -33.37 50.78
CA TYR A 347 12.09 -32.66 50.57
C TYR A 347 13.29 -33.38 51.20
N TYR A 348 13.11 -33.92 52.40
CA TYR A 348 14.13 -34.69 53.09
C TYR A 348 14.49 -35.97 52.32
N ASP A 349 13.49 -36.72 51.89
CA ASP A 349 13.66 -37.97 51.14
C ASP A 349 14.31 -37.72 49.78
N LEU A 350 13.95 -36.63 49.10
CA LEU A 350 14.59 -36.20 47.87
C LEU A 350 16.07 -35.87 48.08
N THR A 351 16.38 -35.17 49.17
CA THR A 351 17.76 -34.83 49.52
C THR A 351 18.59 -36.07 49.82
N CYS A 352 18.00 -37.08 50.47
CA CYS A 352 18.62 -38.40 50.65
C CYS A 352 18.96 -39.06 49.30
N LYS A 353 18.03 -39.06 48.34
CA LYS A 353 18.28 -39.58 46.98
C LYS A 353 19.42 -38.84 46.27
N CYS A 354 19.48 -37.51 46.38
CA CYS A 354 20.58 -36.72 45.84
C CYS A 354 21.92 -37.13 46.45
N ILE A 355 21.98 -37.33 47.77
CA ILE A 355 23.19 -37.77 48.49
C ILE A 355 23.65 -39.14 47.98
N ASP A 356 22.73 -40.10 47.79
CA ASP A 356 23.07 -41.43 47.28
C ASP A 356 23.69 -41.36 45.89
N ILE A 357 23.18 -40.50 45.01
CA ILE A 357 23.72 -40.29 43.67
C ILE A 357 25.08 -39.60 43.72
N LEU A 358 25.24 -38.57 44.57
CA LEU A 358 26.53 -37.90 44.78
C LEU A 358 27.60 -38.89 45.24
N LYS A 359 27.27 -39.79 46.18
CA LYS A 359 28.14 -40.88 46.63
C LYS A 359 28.49 -41.83 45.49
N LYS A 360 27.51 -42.27 44.71
CA LYS A 360 27.74 -43.15 43.55
C LYS A 360 28.64 -42.49 42.49
N LYS A 361 28.54 -41.19 42.30
CA LYS A 361 29.41 -40.38 41.41
C LYS A 361 30.80 -40.10 42.02
N GLY A 362 31.11 -40.61 43.21
CA GLY A 362 32.43 -40.49 43.84
C GLY A 362 32.75 -39.11 44.42
N LYS A 363 31.73 -38.32 44.76
CA LYS A 363 31.92 -36.98 45.35
C LYS A 363 32.51 -37.05 46.76
N SER A 364 33.36 -36.08 47.09
CA SER A 364 34.04 -36.01 48.39
C SER A 364 33.09 -35.67 49.53
N ASN A 365 33.44 -36.06 50.76
CA ASN A 365 32.67 -35.71 51.95
C ASN A 365 32.48 -34.19 52.12
N SER A 366 33.48 -33.39 51.70
CA SER A 366 33.38 -31.93 51.73
C SER A 366 32.32 -31.40 50.76
N GLU A 367 32.25 -31.96 49.54
CA GLU A 367 31.23 -31.58 48.55
C GLU A 367 29.83 -31.99 49.01
N ILE A 368 29.70 -33.18 49.60
CA ILE A 368 28.42 -33.68 50.14
C ILE A 368 27.95 -32.81 51.32
N ARG A 369 28.87 -32.41 52.24
CA ARG A 369 28.55 -31.48 53.33
C ARG A 369 28.07 -30.13 52.80
N SER A 370 28.81 -29.54 51.86
CA SER A 370 28.41 -28.28 51.23
C SER A 370 27.05 -28.36 50.51
N PHE A 371 26.74 -29.49 49.88
CA PHE A 371 25.42 -29.73 49.30
C PHE A 371 24.31 -29.77 50.36
N ILE A 372 24.52 -30.53 51.45
CA ILE A 372 23.56 -30.64 52.55
C ILE A 372 23.31 -29.26 53.17
N ASP A 373 24.37 -28.49 53.44
CA ASP A 373 24.25 -27.16 54.05
C ASP A 373 23.39 -26.23 53.21
N ARG A 374 23.66 -26.18 51.89
CA ARG A 374 22.87 -25.36 50.95
C ARG A 374 21.41 -25.79 50.91
N LYS A 375 21.12 -27.09 50.85
CA LYS A 375 19.73 -27.58 50.77
C LYS A 375 18.98 -27.45 52.09
N CYS A 376 19.68 -27.48 53.22
CA CYS A 376 19.05 -27.26 54.52
C CYS A 376 18.67 -25.80 54.80
N GLU A 377 19.07 -24.84 53.97
CA GLU A 377 18.57 -23.45 54.06
C GLU A 377 17.05 -23.35 53.82
N ALA A 378 16.43 -24.37 53.21
CA ALA A 378 14.98 -24.45 53.06
C ALA A 378 14.24 -24.65 54.40
N TYR A 379 14.90 -25.17 55.44
CA TYR A 379 14.29 -25.41 56.75
C TYR A 379 14.54 -24.24 57.71
N GLU A 380 13.54 -23.93 58.53
CA GLU A 380 13.66 -22.89 59.55
C GLU A 380 14.25 -23.41 60.88
N GLU A 381 14.95 -22.53 61.58
CA GLU A 381 15.43 -22.80 62.95
C GLU A 381 14.26 -22.85 63.95
N ASN A 382 13.17 -22.14 63.70
CA ASN A 382 12.00 -22.10 64.59
C ASN A 382 10.80 -22.88 64.03
N ALA A 383 11.07 -23.94 63.27
CA ALA A 383 10.06 -24.85 62.70
C ALA A 383 8.95 -25.23 63.70
N TYR A 384 7.69 -25.10 63.30
CA TYR A 384 6.52 -25.48 64.11
C TYR A 384 6.60 -26.94 64.57
N GLU A 385 6.86 -27.84 63.63
CA GLU A 385 7.21 -29.22 63.94
C GLU A 385 8.71 -29.34 64.26
N LYS A 386 9.02 -29.55 65.55
CA LYS A 386 10.41 -29.62 66.03
C LYS A 386 11.30 -30.64 65.33
N GLN A 387 10.74 -31.67 64.70
CA GLN A 387 11.52 -32.66 63.93
C GLN A 387 12.13 -32.06 62.65
N TRP A 388 11.47 -31.06 62.06
CA TRP A 388 11.88 -30.36 60.84
C TRP A 388 12.70 -29.10 61.08
N ASN A 389 13.04 -28.82 62.35
CA ASN A 389 14.03 -27.81 62.70
C ASN A 389 15.34 -28.03 61.91
N LYS A 390 15.86 -26.95 61.34
CA LYS A 390 17.08 -26.94 60.50
C LYS A 390 18.24 -27.73 61.11
N ASP A 391 18.60 -27.46 62.37
CA ASP A 391 19.72 -28.13 63.04
C ASP A 391 19.51 -29.64 63.18
N ARG A 392 18.27 -30.08 63.40
CA ARG A 392 17.95 -31.50 63.48
C ARG A 392 17.98 -32.15 62.11
N VAL A 393 17.49 -31.48 61.08
CA VAL A 393 17.52 -31.99 59.70
C VAL A 393 18.95 -32.14 59.20
N ILE A 394 19.79 -31.11 59.37
CA ILE A 394 21.21 -31.15 59.00
C ILE A 394 21.91 -32.34 59.67
N LYS A 395 21.73 -32.51 60.99
CA LYS A 395 22.31 -33.63 61.74
C LYS A 395 21.84 -34.99 61.22
N ARG A 396 20.56 -35.13 60.87
CA ARG A 396 20.01 -36.36 60.29
C ARG A 396 20.62 -36.65 58.91
N LEU A 397 20.72 -35.64 58.04
CA LEU A 397 21.29 -35.77 56.71
C LEU A 397 22.79 -36.07 56.74
N TYR A 398 23.58 -35.44 57.61
CA TYR A 398 24.99 -35.79 57.81
C TYR A 398 25.15 -37.24 58.28
N LYS A 399 24.33 -37.67 59.26
CA LYS A 399 24.35 -39.05 59.72
C LYS A 399 24.00 -40.04 58.60
N TYR A 400 23.00 -39.70 57.78
CA TYR A 400 22.62 -40.50 56.61
C TYR A 400 23.73 -40.53 55.53
N ALA A 401 24.35 -39.37 55.29
CA ALA A 401 25.47 -39.25 54.37
C ALA A 401 26.75 -39.94 54.89
N GLY A 402 26.87 -40.19 56.19
CA GLY A 402 28.09 -40.76 56.78
C GLY A 402 29.28 -39.80 56.69
N VAL A 403 28.99 -38.48 56.72
CA VAL A 403 29.98 -37.41 56.55
C VAL A 403 30.17 -36.58 57.78
#